data_AF-A0A2V7QVJ0-F1
#
_entry.id   AF-A0A2V7QVJ0-F1
#
_cell.length_a   1.000
_cell.length_b   1.000
_cell.length_c   1.000
_cell.angle_alpha   90.00
_cell.angle_beta   90.00
_cell.angle_gamma   90.00
#
_symmetry.space_group_name_H-M   'P 1'
#
loop_
_entity.id
_entity.type
_entity.pdbx_description
1 polymer ?
#
loop_
_entity_poly.entity_id
_entity_poly.type
_entity_poly.pdbx_seq_one_letter_code
_entity_poly.pdbx_strand_id
1 'polypeptide(L)'
;MNLTTRETEALDALCDTFVPSLAFEKDEDPALFSMSARDLGVAAQVAEALERIEPAKRDSFRLFLKLLENPLFIATVSANAKRFSRLSQAARERVLQRLSRSAVPQLRAAFQGARSLVMLHTYASNGTPESDALLSAIGYEPQINQKASAPRIPLSKPGPETEIECDVCVVGSGAAGSVVAAEFAANGQNVIVVEAGSGLSDGDFDQHELIGMHRLFREAGFSGTRDLSVSILAGTGLGGGTTVNWQSCFRTPDHVREEWAELSGCSFFTADSFSESLDGVWRRIAASTDESEVNENNSAICRGAKSLGYRWDTIARNSLGCDPEQCGNC
;
A
#
# COMPACT_ATOMS: atom_id res chain seq x y z
N MET A 1 23.54 -3.41 7.88
CA MET A 1 23.83 -2.08 8.45
C MET A 1 23.93 -2.23 9.94
N ASN A 2 25.03 -1.75 10.52
CA ASN A 2 25.20 -1.77 11.96
C ASN A 2 24.71 -0.45 12.54
N LEU A 3 23.51 -0.47 13.14
CA LEU A 3 23.10 0.58 14.10
C LEU A 3 24.02 0.51 15.32
N THR A 4 24.30 1.65 15.94
CA THR A 4 24.98 1.67 17.24
C THR A 4 24.05 1.10 18.31
N THR A 5 24.61 0.61 19.42
CA THR A 5 23.81 0.08 20.54
C THR A 5 22.70 1.04 21.00
N ARG A 6 22.99 2.35 21.04
CA ARG A 6 21.98 3.36 21.41
C ARG A 6 20.88 3.52 20.37
N GLU A 7 21.23 3.53 19.09
CA GLU A 7 20.23 3.59 18.01
C GLU A 7 19.35 2.34 18.02
N THR A 8 19.91 1.16 18.30
CA THR A 8 19.15 -0.08 18.48
C THR A 8 18.20 0.01 19.68
N GLU A 9 18.69 0.43 20.87
CA GLU A 9 17.85 0.64 22.06
C GLU A 9 16.68 1.61 21.77
N ALA A 10 16.94 2.67 20.99
CA ALA A 10 15.94 3.64 20.58
C ALA A 10 14.89 3.03 19.65
N LEU A 11 15.35 2.26 18.65
CA LEU A 11 14.49 1.62 17.65
C LEU A 11 13.61 0.55 18.29
N ASP A 12 14.16 -0.30 19.15
CA ASP A 12 13.39 -1.31 19.90
C ASP A 12 12.29 -0.62 20.72
N ALA A 13 12.66 0.40 21.49
CA ALA A 13 11.71 1.15 22.30
C ALA A 13 10.64 1.85 21.44
N LEU A 14 10.99 2.35 20.26
CA LEU A 14 10.09 3.00 19.33
C LEU A 14 9.08 2.00 18.76
N CYS A 15 9.56 0.82 18.33
CA CYS A 15 8.71 -0.24 17.79
C CYS A 15 7.73 -0.75 18.86
N ASP A 16 8.23 -1.08 20.06
CA ASP A 16 7.39 -1.49 21.20
C ASP A 16 6.42 -0.38 21.64
N THR A 17 6.74 0.90 21.42
CA THR A 17 5.81 1.97 21.75
C THR A 17 4.62 2.00 20.80
N PHE A 18 4.83 1.75 19.51
CA PHE A 18 3.76 1.73 18.51
C PHE A 18 2.92 0.45 18.57
N VAL A 19 3.56 -0.69 18.86
CA VAL A 19 2.91 -2.00 18.95
C VAL A 19 3.33 -2.65 20.27
N PRO A 20 2.76 -2.18 21.41
CA PRO A 20 3.06 -2.73 22.72
C PRO A 20 2.31 -4.03 22.97
N SER A 21 2.84 -4.84 23.88
CA SER A 21 2.08 -5.91 24.52
C SER A 21 0.97 -5.31 25.40
N LEU A 22 -0.26 -5.76 25.22
CA LEU A 22 -1.42 -5.34 26.00
C LEU A 22 -1.85 -6.46 26.96
N ALA A 23 -2.47 -6.04 28.06
CA ALA A 23 -3.18 -6.98 28.93
C ALA A 23 -4.44 -7.48 28.21
N PHE A 24 -4.82 -8.73 28.46
CA PHE A 24 -6.00 -9.37 27.90
C PHE A 24 -6.95 -9.81 29.03
N GLU A 25 -8.24 -9.80 28.74
CA GLU A 25 -9.29 -10.33 29.61
C GLU A 25 -9.48 -11.85 29.43
N LYS A 26 -10.27 -12.47 30.31
CA LYS A 26 -10.40 -13.94 30.39
C LYS A 26 -10.91 -14.59 29.08
N ASP A 27 -11.68 -13.85 28.30
CA ASP A 27 -12.33 -14.34 27.08
C ASP A 27 -11.68 -13.77 25.80
N GLU A 28 -10.52 -13.13 25.93
CA GLU A 28 -9.74 -12.58 24.82
C GLU A 28 -8.58 -13.52 24.46
N ASP A 29 -8.21 -13.56 23.17
CA ASP A 29 -7.09 -14.38 22.72
C ASP A 29 -5.75 -13.74 23.18
N PRO A 30 -4.95 -14.43 24.00
CA PRO A 30 -3.69 -13.87 24.49
C PRO A 30 -2.71 -13.52 23.37
N ALA A 31 -2.68 -14.28 22.26
CA ALA A 31 -1.77 -14.01 21.15
C ALA A 31 -2.12 -12.68 20.48
N LEU A 32 -3.41 -12.36 20.32
CA LEU A 32 -3.84 -11.12 19.70
C LEU A 32 -3.42 -9.87 20.48
N PHE A 33 -3.54 -9.92 21.80
CA PHE A 33 -3.34 -8.72 22.64
C PHE A 33 -1.92 -8.62 23.21
N SER A 34 -1.27 -9.74 23.52
CA SER A 34 0.04 -9.71 24.19
C SER A 34 1.23 -9.68 23.23
N MET A 35 1.03 -9.98 21.94
CA MET A 35 2.10 -9.92 20.94
C MET A 35 2.57 -8.48 20.73
N SER A 36 3.87 -8.24 20.85
CA SER A 36 4.46 -6.91 20.60
C SER A 36 5.33 -6.88 19.34
N ALA A 37 5.73 -5.68 18.93
CA ALA A 37 6.74 -5.50 17.88
C ALA A 37 8.06 -6.24 18.17
N ARG A 38 8.43 -6.41 19.44
CA ARG A 38 9.62 -7.17 19.84
C ARG A 38 9.48 -8.64 19.52
N ASP A 39 8.33 -9.24 19.83
CA ASP A 39 8.09 -10.67 19.59
C ASP A 39 8.10 -10.98 18.08
N LEU A 40 7.59 -10.04 17.28
CA LEU A 40 7.61 -10.09 15.81
C LEU A 40 8.96 -9.71 15.17
N GLY A 41 9.96 -9.30 15.97
CA GLY A 41 11.27 -8.89 15.47
C GLY A 41 11.25 -7.63 14.57
N VAL A 42 10.24 -6.77 14.71
CA VAL A 42 9.99 -5.62 13.81
C VAL A 42 11.19 -4.66 13.76
N ALA A 43 11.88 -4.43 14.88
CA ALA A 43 13.02 -3.53 14.93
C ALA A 43 14.17 -3.99 14.01
N ALA A 44 14.43 -5.30 13.94
CA ALA A 44 15.44 -5.86 13.05
C ALA A 44 15.02 -5.69 11.57
N GLN A 45 13.75 -5.98 11.26
CA GLN A 45 13.22 -5.81 9.91
C GLN A 45 13.27 -4.35 9.44
N VAL A 46 12.91 -3.40 10.32
CA VAL A 46 13.02 -1.96 10.03
C VAL A 46 14.47 -1.55 9.82
N ALA A 47 15.41 -2.06 10.62
CA ALA A 47 16.83 -1.78 10.44
C ALA A 47 17.34 -2.26 9.07
N GLU A 48 16.94 -3.45 8.62
CA GLU A 48 17.25 -3.96 7.27
C GLU A 48 16.61 -3.12 6.16
N ALA A 49 15.34 -2.71 6.33
CA ALA A 49 14.64 -1.89 5.35
C ALA A 49 15.31 -0.53 5.15
N LEU A 50 15.84 0.08 6.22
CA LEU A 50 16.60 1.32 6.14
C LEU A 50 17.83 1.21 5.24
N GLU A 51 18.38 0.02 5.00
CA GLU A 51 19.52 -0.21 4.09
C GLU A 51 19.13 -0.13 2.62
N ARG A 52 17.85 -0.29 2.33
CA ARG A 52 17.31 -0.34 0.96
C ARG A 52 16.72 0.99 0.52
N ILE A 53 16.51 1.93 1.44
CA ILE A 53 16.06 3.29 1.12
C ILE A 53 17.23 4.22 0.83
N GLU A 54 16.90 5.37 0.23
CA GLU A 54 17.84 6.44 -0.11
C GLU A 54 18.70 6.87 1.10
N PRO A 55 20.02 7.08 0.92
CA PRO A 55 20.93 7.45 2.00
C PRO A 55 20.48 8.65 2.83
N ALA A 56 19.93 9.69 2.19
CA ALA A 56 19.45 10.89 2.89
C ALA A 56 18.27 10.60 3.84
N LYS A 57 17.33 9.74 3.42
CA LYS A 57 16.19 9.30 4.25
C LYS A 57 16.68 8.45 5.42
N ARG A 58 17.63 7.53 5.16
CA ARG A 58 18.28 6.70 6.19
C ARG A 58 19.00 7.53 7.25
N ASP A 59 19.83 8.49 6.83
CA ASP A 59 20.60 9.32 7.76
C ASP A 59 19.70 10.24 8.59
N SER A 60 18.62 10.75 7.99
CA SER A 60 17.59 11.50 8.71
C SER A 60 16.91 10.65 9.78
N PHE A 61 16.59 9.39 9.48
CA PHE A 61 16.03 8.46 10.47
C PHE A 61 17.02 8.16 11.61
N ARG A 62 18.31 7.94 11.29
CA ARG A 62 19.35 7.74 12.32
C ARG A 62 19.52 8.96 13.21
N LEU A 63 19.48 10.17 12.65
CA LEU A 63 19.50 11.39 13.43
C LEU A 63 18.30 11.45 14.39
N PHE A 64 17.12 11.03 13.94
CA PHE A 64 15.94 10.94 14.79
C PHE A 64 16.14 9.97 15.97
N LEU A 65 16.66 8.76 15.73
CA LEU A 65 16.99 7.81 16.81
C LEU A 65 17.98 8.40 17.82
N LYS A 66 19.01 9.11 17.33
CA LYS A 66 19.99 9.80 18.20
C LYS A 66 19.35 10.90 19.04
N LEU A 67 18.39 11.64 18.48
CA LEU A 67 17.62 12.65 19.23
C LEU A 67 16.78 11.99 20.33
N LEU A 68 16.13 10.85 20.04
CA LEU A 68 15.36 10.11 21.04
C LEU A 68 16.23 9.64 22.22
N GLU A 69 17.50 9.33 21.97
CA GLU A 69 18.47 8.93 23.00
C GLU A 69 19.22 10.11 23.65
N ASN A 70 18.84 11.35 23.34
CA ASN A 70 19.37 12.55 23.98
C ASN A 70 18.43 13.01 25.12
N PRO A 71 18.82 12.88 26.40
CA PRO A 71 17.97 13.27 27.53
C PRO A 71 17.59 14.75 27.55
N LEU A 72 18.44 15.64 27.02
CA LEU A 72 18.15 17.07 26.96
C LEU A 72 17.07 17.35 25.92
N PHE A 73 17.12 16.68 24.78
CA PHE A 73 16.05 16.75 23.78
C PHE A 73 14.74 16.17 24.34
N ILE A 74 14.78 15.01 25.00
CA ILE A 74 13.57 14.44 25.60
C ILE A 74 13.00 15.33 26.70
N ALA A 75 13.82 16.07 27.44
CA ALA A 75 13.36 17.05 28.41
C ALA A 75 12.57 18.20 27.76
N THR A 76 12.97 18.68 26.58
CA THR A 76 12.20 19.73 25.86
C THR A 76 10.85 19.21 25.37
N VAL A 77 10.76 17.91 25.05
CA VAL A 77 9.53 17.30 24.54
C VAL A 77 8.64 16.78 25.66
N SER A 78 9.14 16.32 26.80
CA SER A 78 8.36 15.58 27.81
C SER A 78 8.52 16.07 29.26
N ALA A 79 9.37 17.07 29.51
CA ALA A 79 9.79 17.48 30.86
C ALA A 79 10.44 16.35 31.70
N ASN A 80 10.89 15.27 31.05
CA ASN A 80 11.61 14.15 31.67
C ASN A 80 13.00 14.06 31.06
N ALA A 81 14.06 14.21 31.86
CA ALA A 81 15.44 14.16 31.39
C ALA A 81 16.00 12.72 31.34
N LYS A 82 15.20 11.76 30.88
CA LYS A 82 15.61 10.38 30.61
C LYS A 82 15.68 10.15 29.11
N ARG A 83 16.49 9.19 28.69
CA ARG A 83 16.51 8.68 27.31
C ARG A 83 15.16 8.05 26.98
N PHE A 84 14.71 8.15 25.73
CA PHE A 84 13.42 7.60 25.28
C PHE A 84 13.30 6.11 25.61
N SER A 85 14.34 5.31 25.33
CA SER A 85 14.41 3.89 25.68
C SER A 85 14.26 3.58 27.17
N ARG A 86 14.49 4.56 28.06
CA ARG A 86 14.39 4.42 29.53
C ARG A 86 13.12 5.05 30.11
N LEU A 87 12.25 5.59 29.27
CA LEU A 87 10.91 6.05 29.67
C LEU A 87 9.95 4.85 29.83
N SER A 88 8.91 5.04 30.65
CA SER A 88 7.77 4.12 30.67
C SER A 88 6.97 4.22 29.37
N GLN A 89 6.18 3.20 29.05
CA GLN A 89 5.30 3.16 27.87
C GLN A 89 4.47 4.45 27.71
N ALA A 90 3.68 4.81 28.72
CA ALA A 90 2.86 6.04 28.70
C ALA A 90 3.67 7.36 28.57
N ALA A 91 4.96 7.35 28.92
CA ALA A 91 5.83 8.52 28.72
C ALA A 91 6.38 8.56 27.29
N ARG A 92 6.73 7.40 26.71
CA ARG A 92 7.11 7.28 25.29
C ARG A 92 5.97 7.70 24.36
N GLU A 93 4.75 7.22 24.61
CA GLU A 93 3.55 7.61 23.85
C GLU A 93 3.34 9.12 23.86
N ARG A 94 3.45 9.77 25.02
CA ARG A 94 3.33 11.23 25.13
C ARG A 94 4.41 11.98 24.34
N VAL A 95 5.65 11.47 24.32
CA VAL A 95 6.72 12.03 23.47
C VAL A 95 6.32 11.93 22.00
N LEU A 96 5.92 10.75 21.53
CA LEU A 96 5.56 10.53 20.12
C LEU A 96 4.34 11.36 19.70
N GLN A 97 3.32 11.45 20.55
CA GLN A 97 2.15 12.32 20.32
C GLN A 97 2.54 13.79 20.17
N ARG A 98 3.46 14.29 21.01
CA ARG A 98 3.99 15.67 20.89
C ARG A 98 4.80 15.86 19.61
N LEU A 99 5.64 14.91 19.24
CA LEU A 99 6.41 14.95 18.00
C LEU A 99 5.49 14.96 16.76
N SER A 100 4.40 14.19 16.78
CA SER A 100 3.41 14.15 15.69
C SER A 100 2.75 15.50 15.41
N ARG A 101 2.66 16.37 16.43
CA ARG A 101 2.05 17.71 16.38
C ARG A 101 3.08 18.83 16.52
N SER A 102 4.37 18.52 16.40
CA SER A 102 5.45 19.50 16.57
C SER A 102 5.32 20.64 15.56
N ALA A 103 5.62 21.87 15.96
CA ALA A 103 5.71 22.99 15.02
C ALA A 103 6.86 22.81 14.00
N VAL A 104 7.87 22.01 14.34
CA VAL A 104 9.04 21.72 13.49
C VAL A 104 8.69 20.63 12.47
N PRO A 105 8.66 20.95 11.15
CA PRO A 105 8.25 19.99 10.12
C PRO A 105 9.07 18.71 10.09
N GLN A 106 10.38 18.80 10.33
CA GLN A 106 11.30 17.66 10.33
C GLN A 106 10.98 16.66 11.44
N LEU A 107 10.52 17.14 12.61
CA LEU A 107 10.14 16.25 13.71
C LEU A 107 8.81 15.53 13.42
N ARG A 108 7.86 16.22 12.76
CA ARG A 108 6.62 15.58 12.30
C ARG A 108 6.91 14.52 11.24
N ALA A 109 7.71 14.85 10.24
CA ALA A 109 8.10 13.92 9.19
C ALA A 109 8.86 12.70 9.75
N ALA A 110 9.76 12.90 10.72
CA ALA A 110 10.46 11.81 11.39
C ALA A 110 9.49 10.89 12.17
N PHE A 111 8.52 11.46 12.89
CA PHE A 111 7.46 10.68 13.53
C PHE A 111 6.64 9.89 12.51
N GLN A 112 6.21 10.51 11.39
CA GLN A 112 5.42 9.83 10.37
C GLN A 112 6.21 8.70 9.71
N GLY A 113 7.48 8.94 9.35
CA GLY A 113 8.34 7.90 8.79
C GLY A 113 8.55 6.72 9.74
N ALA A 114 8.78 6.99 11.03
CA ALA A 114 8.86 5.96 12.06
C ALA A 114 7.56 5.18 12.20
N ARG A 115 6.42 5.86 12.31
CA ARG A 115 5.11 5.20 12.40
C ARG A 115 4.86 4.32 11.19
N SER A 116 5.05 4.84 9.97
CA SER A 116 4.80 4.10 8.74
C SER A 116 5.70 2.87 8.62
N LEU A 117 7.00 2.99 8.92
CA LEU A 117 7.92 1.85 8.90
C LEU A 117 7.52 0.77 9.91
N VAL A 118 7.30 1.16 11.17
CA VAL A 118 6.97 0.19 12.22
C VAL A 118 5.63 -0.49 11.94
N MET A 119 4.60 0.27 11.57
CA MET A 119 3.27 -0.29 11.30
C MET A 119 3.27 -1.19 10.07
N LEU A 120 3.96 -0.80 8.98
CA LEU A 120 4.07 -1.63 7.78
C LEU A 120 4.78 -2.95 8.08
N HIS A 121 5.91 -2.91 8.78
CA HIS A 121 6.66 -4.13 9.10
C HIS A 121 5.94 -5.01 10.13
N THR A 122 5.15 -4.43 11.02
CA THR A 122 4.27 -5.20 11.91
C THR A 122 3.16 -5.88 11.11
N TYR A 123 2.46 -5.12 10.27
CA TYR A 123 1.36 -5.63 9.44
C TYR A 123 1.82 -6.71 8.46
N ALA A 124 2.97 -6.50 7.83
CA ALA A 124 3.53 -7.41 6.85
C ALA A 124 4.41 -8.52 7.46
N SER A 125 4.48 -8.62 8.79
CA SER A 125 5.16 -9.74 9.45
C SER A 125 4.40 -11.02 9.16
N ASN A 126 5.07 -11.97 8.50
CA ASN A 126 4.52 -13.26 8.14
C ASN A 126 5.59 -14.35 8.16
N GLY A 127 5.16 -15.61 8.17
CA GLY A 127 6.07 -16.76 8.06
C GLY A 127 6.91 -17.00 9.31
N THR A 128 6.47 -16.49 10.47
CA THR A 128 7.03 -16.83 11.79
C THR A 128 5.95 -17.47 12.65
N PRO A 129 6.29 -18.36 13.59
CA PRO A 129 5.31 -18.94 14.52
C PRO A 129 4.46 -17.88 15.24
N GLU A 130 5.07 -16.74 15.57
CA GLU A 130 4.41 -15.61 16.23
C GLU A 130 3.39 -14.92 15.31
N SER A 131 3.76 -14.64 14.06
CA SER A 131 2.82 -14.04 13.09
C SER A 131 1.71 -15.01 12.71
N ASP A 132 2.01 -16.31 12.56
CA ASP A 132 0.99 -17.34 12.30
C ASP A 132 -0.01 -17.47 13.46
N ALA A 133 0.47 -17.36 14.71
CA ALA A 133 -0.40 -17.33 15.89
C ALA A 133 -1.33 -16.10 15.90
N LEU A 134 -0.84 -14.92 15.50
CA LEU A 134 -1.69 -13.74 15.35
C LEU A 134 -2.79 -13.92 14.30
N LEU A 135 -2.44 -14.48 13.14
CA LEU A 135 -3.41 -14.74 12.08
C LEU A 135 -4.47 -15.76 12.54
N SER A 136 -4.03 -16.84 13.19
CA SER A 136 -4.94 -17.84 13.75
C SER A 136 -5.86 -17.26 14.83
N ALA A 137 -5.35 -16.38 15.70
CA ALA A 137 -6.14 -15.72 16.75
C ALA A 137 -7.29 -14.85 16.19
N ILE A 138 -7.15 -14.32 14.97
CA ILE A 138 -8.21 -13.58 14.27
C ILE A 138 -9.04 -14.47 13.32
N GLY A 139 -8.82 -15.79 13.35
CA GLY A 139 -9.50 -16.76 12.48
C GLY A 139 -9.08 -16.66 11.02
N TYR A 140 -7.90 -16.11 10.73
CA TYR A 140 -7.38 -15.98 9.38
C TYR A 140 -6.37 -17.09 9.08
N GLU A 141 -6.76 -18.01 8.20
CA GLU A 141 -5.92 -19.10 7.71
C GLU A 141 -5.68 -18.89 6.21
N PRO A 142 -4.63 -18.15 5.81
CA PRO A 142 -4.42 -17.82 4.41
C PRO A 142 -4.13 -19.06 3.58
N GLN A 143 -4.93 -19.27 2.53
CA GLN A 143 -4.65 -20.29 1.52
C GLN A 143 -3.79 -19.66 0.43
N ILE A 144 -2.62 -20.26 0.18
CA ILE A 144 -1.76 -19.80 -0.92
C ILE A 144 -2.40 -20.26 -2.23
N ASN A 145 -2.99 -19.30 -2.95
CA ASN A 145 -3.60 -19.57 -4.25
C ASN A 145 -2.57 -20.09 -5.25
N GLN A 146 -3.00 -21.01 -6.13
CA GLN A 146 -2.16 -21.48 -7.23
C GLN A 146 -1.71 -20.28 -8.07
N LYS A 147 -0.46 -20.29 -8.50
CA LYS A 147 0.07 -19.23 -9.37
C LYS A 147 -0.66 -19.25 -10.71
N ALA A 148 -1.13 -18.09 -11.16
CA ALA A 148 -1.81 -18.01 -12.44
C ALA A 148 -0.85 -18.39 -13.58
N SER A 149 -1.41 -19.04 -14.62
CA SER A 149 -0.66 -19.60 -15.74
C SER A 149 -0.81 -18.79 -17.03
N ALA A 150 -1.17 -17.51 -16.93
CA ALA A 150 -1.39 -16.67 -18.09
C ALA A 150 -0.12 -16.56 -18.95
N PRO A 151 -0.26 -16.48 -20.29
CA PRO A 151 0.88 -16.26 -21.17
C PRO A 151 1.62 -14.96 -20.84
N ARG A 152 2.95 -15.03 -20.74
CA ARG A 152 3.78 -13.84 -20.51
C ARG A 152 3.82 -12.96 -21.76
N ILE A 153 3.72 -11.65 -21.55
CA ILE A 153 3.99 -10.66 -22.59
C ILE A 153 5.49 -10.70 -22.91
N PRO A 154 5.91 -10.88 -24.17
CA PRO A 154 7.32 -10.81 -24.54
C PRO A 154 7.89 -9.42 -24.26
N LEU A 155 9.06 -9.36 -23.60
CA LEU A 155 9.71 -8.11 -23.24
C LEU A 155 11.06 -7.99 -23.92
N SER A 156 11.36 -6.79 -24.42
CA SER A 156 12.66 -6.45 -24.98
C SER A 156 13.30 -5.32 -24.18
N LYS A 157 14.59 -5.44 -23.91
CA LYS A 157 15.40 -4.38 -23.30
C LYS A 157 16.33 -3.82 -24.38
N PRO A 158 15.94 -2.74 -25.08
CA PRO A 158 16.80 -2.13 -26.09
C PRO A 158 18.12 -1.66 -25.47
N GLY A 159 19.20 -1.72 -26.25
CA GLY A 159 20.48 -1.14 -25.87
C GLY A 159 20.49 0.40 -26.00
N PRO A 160 21.56 1.08 -25.55
CA PRO A 160 21.63 2.55 -25.53
C PRO A 160 21.46 3.22 -26.90
N GLU A 161 21.81 2.53 -27.99
CA GLU A 161 21.78 3.05 -29.36
C GLU A 161 20.77 2.28 -30.24
N THR A 162 19.74 1.67 -29.64
CA THR A 162 18.72 0.94 -30.41
C THR A 162 17.66 1.89 -30.92
N GLU A 163 17.50 1.94 -32.24
CA GLU A 163 16.36 2.59 -32.90
C GLU A 163 15.28 1.55 -33.22
N ILE A 164 14.04 1.86 -32.87
CA ILE A 164 12.87 1.02 -33.15
C ILE A 164 11.84 1.90 -33.86
N GLU A 165 11.54 1.58 -35.11
CA GLU A 165 10.49 2.25 -35.87
C GLU A 165 9.12 1.66 -35.52
N CYS A 166 8.13 2.52 -35.33
CA CYS A 166 6.75 2.15 -35.05
C CYS A 166 5.80 3.24 -35.51
N ASP A 167 4.53 2.88 -35.71
CA ASP A 167 3.48 3.85 -36.06
C ASP A 167 3.02 4.62 -34.82
N VAL A 168 2.99 3.94 -33.67
CA VAL A 168 2.56 4.51 -32.38
C VAL A 168 3.48 4.05 -31.26
N CYS A 169 3.96 5.01 -30.46
CA CYS A 169 4.69 4.75 -29.22
C CYS A 169 3.85 5.18 -28.02
N VAL A 170 3.49 4.22 -27.16
CA VAL A 170 2.74 4.45 -25.91
C VAL A 170 3.71 4.39 -24.74
N VAL A 171 3.82 5.49 -23.99
CA VAL A 171 4.69 5.57 -22.80
C VAL A 171 3.84 5.32 -21.55
N GLY A 172 4.11 4.21 -20.88
CA GLY A 172 3.38 3.71 -19.71
C GLY A 172 2.34 2.66 -20.09
N SER A 173 2.39 1.51 -19.43
CA SER A 173 1.53 0.35 -19.70
C SER A 173 0.31 0.25 -18.77
N GLY A 174 -0.05 1.36 -18.10
CA GLY A 174 -1.12 1.42 -17.11
C GLY A 174 -2.54 1.27 -17.69
N ALA A 175 -3.55 1.55 -16.86
CA ALA A 175 -4.97 1.46 -17.22
C ALA A 175 -5.32 2.12 -18.57
N ALA A 176 -4.83 3.34 -18.82
CA ALA A 176 -5.07 4.05 -20.07
C ALA A 176 -4.16 3.56 -21.21
N GLY A 177 -2.85 3.43 -20.95
CA GLY A 177 -1.87 3.09 -21.97
C GLY A 177 -2.10 1.71 -22.58
N SER A 178 -2.49 0.73 -21.78
CA SER A 178 -2.83 -0.61 -22.25
C SER A 178 -4.04 -0.62 -23.18
N VAL A 179 -5.09 0.15 -22.88
CA VAL A 179 -6.28 0.29 -23.74
C VAL A 179 -5.91 0.97 -25.05
N VAL A 180 -5.21 2.11 -25.00
CA VAL A 180 -4.77 2.84 -26.20
C VAL A 180 -3.91 1.97 -27.10
N ALA A 181 -2.94 1.24 -26.53
CA ALA A 181 -2.08 0.33 -27.28
C ALA A 181 -2.89 -0.79 -27.94
N ALA A 182 -3.84 -1.39 -27.21
CA ALA A 182 -4.70 -2.45 -27.73
C ALA A 182 -5.59 -1.99 -28.89
N GLU A 183 -6.19 -0.80 -28.78
CA GLU A 183 -7.05 -0.25 -29.83
C GLU A 183 -6.25 0.06 -31.12
N PHE A 184 -5.08 0.69 -31.01
CA PHE A 184 -4.25 0.95 -32.20
C PHE A 184 -3.72 -0.34 -32.83
N ALA A 185 -3.29 -1.30 -32.02
CA ALA A 185 -2.84 -2.61 -32.51
C ALA A 185 -3.98 -3.38 -33.20
N ALA A 186 -5.20 -3.33 -32.66
CA ALA A 186 -6.38 -3.95 -33.27
C ALA A 186 -6.73 -3.33 -34.64
N ASN A 187 -6.34 -2.09 -34.89
CA ASN A 187 -6.46 -1.41 -36.18
C ASN A 187 -5.25 -1.63 -37.11
N GLY A 188 -4.36 -2.57 -36.77
CA GLY A 188 -3.26 -3.00 -37.64
C GLY A 188 -2.02 -2.11 -37.60
N GLN A 189 -1.92 -1.18 -36.63
CA GLN A 189 -0.73 -0.35 -36.47
C GLN A 189 0.37 -1.09 -35.72
N ASN A 190 1.63 -0.78 -36.05
CA ASN A 190 2.79 -1.25 -35.31
C ASN A 190 2.95 -0.40 -34.04
N VAL A 191 2.62 -0.99 -32.89
CA VAL A 191 2.62 -0.29 -31.60
C VAL A 191 3.79 -0.75 -30.72
N ILE A 192 4.53 0.21 -30.17
CA ILE A 192 5.52 -0.03 -29.12
C ILE A 192 5.00 0.53 -27.81
N VAL A 193 5.08 -0.26 -26.74
CA VAL A 193 4.77 0.16 -25.37
C VAL A 193 6.06 0.24 -24.56
N VAL A 194 6.34 1.39 -23.97
CA VAL A 194 7.51 1.62 -23.13
C VAL A 194 7.08 1.72 -21.68
N GLU A 195 7.60 0.82 -20.84
CA GLU A 195 7.32 0.79 -19.39
C GLU A 195 8.62 0.99 -18.61
N ALA A 196 8.57 1.84 -17.58
CA ALA A 196 9.73 2.13 -16.74
C ALA A 196 9.94 1.09 -15.64
N GLY A 197 8.85 0.42 -15.23
CA GLY A 197 8.87 -0.58 -14.17
C GLY A 197 9.21 -2.00 -14.62
N SER A 198 8.93 -2.95 -13.74
CA SER A 198 9.24 -4.36 -13.94
C SER A 198 8.23 -5.08 -14.85
N GLY A 199 8.69 -6.15 -15.49
CA GLY A 199 7.88 -7.03 -16.33
C GLY A 199 7.25 -8.20 -15.60
N LEU A 200 6.89 -8.02 -14.31
CA LEU A 200 6.33 -9.09 -13.52
C LEU A 200 4.99 -9.55 -14.11
N SER A 201 4.76 -10.85 -14.04
CA SER A 201 3.55 -11.54 -14.46
C SER A 201 2.96 -12.32 -13.30
N ASP A 202 1.76 -12.86 -13.47
CA ASP A 202 0.98 -13.49 -12.39
C ASP A 202 1.76 -14.52 -11.57
N GLY A 203 2.57 -15.36 -12.23
CA GLY A 203 3.40 -16.37 -11.57
C GLY A 203 4.60 -15.82 -10.79
N ASP A 204 4.92 -14.54 -10.93
CA ASP A 204 6.01 -13.88 -10.20
C ASP A 204 5.57 -13.30 -8.87
N PHE A 205 4.25 -13.14 -8.64
CA PHE A 205 3.72 -12.67 -7.36
C PHE A 205 3.80 -13.79 -6.31
N ASP A 206 4.40 -13.48 -5.18
CA ASP A 206 4.59 -14.41 -4.06
C ASP A 206 3.62 -14.15 -2.91
N GLN A 207 2.71 -13.17 -3.05
CA GLN A 207 1.70 -12.77 -2.06
C GLN A 207 2.29 -12.33 -0.70
N HIS A 208 3.56 -11.93 -0.67
CA HIS A 208 4.16 -11.36 0.54
C HIS A 208 4.06 -9.83 0.47
N GLU A 209 3.27 -9.24 1.38
CA GLU A 209 2.98 -7.81 1.42
C GLU A 209 4.24 -6.94 1.34
N LEU A 210 5.26 -7.24 2.16
CA LEU A 210 6.50 -6.44 2.20
C LEU A 210 7.29 -6.54 0.88
N ILE A 211 7.34 -7.73 0.28
CA ILE A 211 8.02 -7.95 -1.00
C ILE A 211 7.24 -7.24 -2.12
N GLY A 212 5.92 -7.36 -2.12
CA GLY A 212 5.01 -6.66 -3.01
C GLY A 212 5.21 -5.14 -2.91
N MET A 213 5.25 -4.60 -1.70
CA MET A 213 5.46 -3.17 -1.48
C MET A 213 6.78 -2.69 -2.08
N HIS A 214 7.86 -3.46 -1.91
CA HIS A 214 9.16 -3.13 -2.49
C HIS A 214 9.23 -3.24 -4.01
N ARG A 215 8.56 -4.24 -4.61
CA ARG A 215 8.67 -4.55 -6.05
C ARG A 215 7.65 -3.83 -6.92
N LEU A 216 6.44 -3.61 -6.38
CA LEU A 216 5.27 -3.21 -7.15
C LEU A 216 4.91 -1.73 -6.97
N PHE A 217 5.47 -1.04 -5.98
CA PHE A 217 5.19 0.38 -5.75
C PHE A 217 6.42 1.25 -5.98
N ARG A 218 6.17 2.44 -6.53
CA ARG A 218 7.18 3.49 -6.70
C ARG A 218 7.83 3.82 -5.35
N GLU A 219 9.16 3.94 -5.36
CA GLU A 219 9.98 4.15 -4.15
C GLU A 219 9.65 3.18 -3.00
N ALA A 220 9.26 1.94 -3.32
CA ALA A 220 8.86 0.93 -2.34
C ALA A 220 7.73 1.42 -1.39
N GLY A 221 6.80 2.24 -1.90
CA GLY A 221 5.68 2.79 -1.13
C GLY A 221 6.01 4.03 -0.30
N PHE A 222 7.25 4.53 -0.34
CA PHE A 222 7.68 5.71 0.41
C PHE A 222 7.52 7.03 -0.34
N SER A 223 6.86 7.04 -1.50
CA SER A 223 6.49 8.27 -2.18
C SER A 223 5.42 9.03 -1.38
N GLY A 224 5.55 10.34 -1.31
CA GLY A 224 4.64 11.19 -0.52
C GLY A 224 4.98 12.67 -0.63
N THR A 225 4.22 13.50 0.07
CA THR A 225 4.54 14.93 0.21
C THR A 225 5.84 15.13 0.97
N ARG A 226 6.47 16.31 0.81
CA ARG A 226 7.76 16.63 1.46
C ARG A 226 7.76 16.44 2.99
N ASP A 227 6.60 16.61 3.63
CA ASP A 227 6.43 16.44 5.08
C ASP A 227 5.82 15.09 5.47
N LEU A 228 5.61 14.19 4.51
CA LEU A 228 5.00 12.88 4.67
C LEU A 228 3.60 12.90 5.30
N SER A 229 2.87 14.02 5.16
CA SER A 229 1.47 14.12 5.59
C SER A 229 0.51 13.37 4.66
N VAL A 230 0.89 13.21 3.39
CA VAL A 230 0.17 12.41 2.39
C VAL A 230 1.13 11.42 1.74
N SER A 231 0.80 10.13 1.80
CA SER A 231 1.50 9.06 1.10
C SER A 231 0.89 8.86 -0.29
N ILE A 232 1.73 8.55 -1.27
CA ILE A 232 1.33 8.25 -2.65
C ILE A 232 1.75 6.82 -2.96
N LEU A 233 0.77 5.92 -3.07
CA LEU A 233 0.98 4.56 -3.56
C LEU A 233 0.75 4.52 -5.06
N ALA A 234 1.83 4.43 -5.83
CA ALA A 234 1.78 4.36 -7.29
C ALA A 234 2.39 3.03 -7.76
N GLY A 235 1.59 2.21 -8.45
CA GLY A 235 2.05 0.96 -9.04
C GLY A 235 3.15 1.19 -10.08
N THR A 236 4.16 0.31 -10.10
CA THR A 236 5.27 0.32 -11.05
C THR A 236 5.41 -1.04 -11.73
N GLY A 237 5.53 -1.02 -13.05
CA GLY A 237 5.64 -2.22 -13.88
C GLY A 237 4.47 -2.36 -14.85
N LEU A 238 4.44 -3.49 -15.56
CA LEU A 238 3.37 -3.80 -16.50
C LEU A 238 2.00 -3.70 -15.81
N GLY A 239 1.07 -2.96 -16.40
CA GLY A 239 -0.25 -2.64 -15.83
C GLY A 239 -0.27 -1.44 -14.87
N GLY A 240 0.89 -1.01 -14.38
CA GLY A 240 1.03 0.15 -13.49
C GLY A 240 0.10 0.03 -12.27
N GLY A 241 -0.77 1.03 -12.08
CA GLY A 241 -1.72 1.05 -10.97
C GLY A 241 -2.76 -0.08 -10.99
N THR A 242 -3.05 -0.69 -12.14
CA THR A 242 -4.03 -1.80 -12.20
C THR A 242 -3.49 -3.08 -11.59
N THR A 243 -2.17 -3.21 -11.46
CA THR A 243 -1.49 -4.39 -10.90
C THR A 243 -1.55 -4.44 -9.38
N VAL A 244 -1.83 -3.30 -8.72
CA VAL A 244 -1.76 -3.16 -7.26
C VAL A 244 -3.07 -2.66 -6.63
N ASN A 245 -4.15 -2.56 -7.40
CA ASN A 245 -5.43 -2.04 -6.91
C ASN A 245 -6.36 -3.14 -6.35
N TRP A 246 -7.50 -2.73 -5.80
CA TRP A 246 -8.52 -3.62 -5.22
C TRP A 246 -9.62 -4.05 -6.19
N GLN A 247 -9.34 -4.11 -7.51
CA GLN A 247 -10.27 -4.59 -8.56
C GLN A 247 -11.62 -3.85 -8.66
N SER A 248 -11.85 -2.83 -7.83
CA SER A 248 -13.13 -2.14 -7.72
C SER A 248 -13.39 -1.28 -8.96
N CYS A 249 -14.55 -1.49 -9.57
CA CYS A 249 -14.95 -0.86 -10.80
C CYS A 249 -16.14 0.08 -10.54
N PHE A 250 -16.00 1.34 -10.93
CA PHE A 250 -17.03 2.35 -10.82
C PHE A 250 -17.31 2.95 -12.19
N ARG A 251 -18.59 3.07 -12.55
CA ARG A 251 -18.98 3.93 -13.67
C ARG A 251 -18.90 5.37 -13.22
N THR A 252 -18.36 6.24 -14.07
CA THR A 252 -18.36 7.68 -13.82
C THR A 252 -19.80 8.19 -13.73
N PRO A 253 -20.24 8.76 -12.60
CA PRO A 253 -21.61 9.25 -12.47
C PRO A 253 -21.91 10.39 -13.44
N ASP A 254 -23.17 10.50 -13.90
CA ASP A 254 -23.54 11.50 -14.91
C ASP A 254 -23.29 12.93 -14.45
N HIS A 255 -23.58 13.27 -13.19
CA HIS A 255 -23.29 14.61 -12.66
C HIS A 255 -21.79 14.97 -12.68
N VAL A 256 -20.88 13.99 -12.54
CA VAL A 256 -19.43 14.21 -12.67
C VAL A 256 -19.05 14.46 -14.12
N ARG A 257 -19.68 13.73 -15.05
CA ARG A 257 -19.46 13.93 -16.50
C ARG A 257 -19.94 15.30 -16.97
N GLU A 258 -21.10 15.73 -16.48
CA GLU A 258 -21.66 17.06 -16.70
C GLU A 258 -20.71 18.15 -16.17
N GLU A 259 -20.24 18.01 -14.93
CA GLU A 259 -19.26 18.92 -14.33
C GLU A 259 -17.97 19.01 -15.18
N TRP A 260 -17.43 17.86 -15.63
CA TRP A 260 -16.24 17.86 -16.49
C TRP A 260 -16.48 18.55 -17.82
N ALA A 261 -17.63 18.33 -18.45
CA ALA A 261 -17.99 19.00 -19.69
C ALA A 261 -18.10 20.52 -19.51
N GLU A 262 -18.75 20.97 -18.43
CA GLU A 262 -18.89 22.39 -18.10
C GLU A 262 -17.54 23.05 -17.84
N LEU A 263 -16.71 22.46 -16.98
CA LEU A 263 -15.43 23.04 -16.57
C LEU A 263 -14.37 23.04 -17.68
N SER A 264 -14.35 22.00 -18.53
CA SER A 264 -13.35 21.86 -19.59
C SER A 264 -13.81 22.42 -20.94
N GLY A 265 -15.12 22.61 -21.14
CA GLY A 265 -15.72 22.90 -22.45
C GLY A 265 -15.73 21.70 -23.41
N CYS A 266 -15.34 20.51 -22.96
CA CYS A 266 -15.30 19.30 -23.78
C CYS A 266 -16.65 18.57 -23.75
N SER A 267 -17.44 18.70 -24.82
CA SER A 267 -18.74 18.04 -24.94
C SER A 267 -18.68 16.51 -25.06
N PHE A 268 -17.49 15.94 -25.27
CA PHE A 268 -17.30 14.48 -25.35
C PHE A 268 -17.73 13.78 -24.05
N PHE A 269 -17.51 14.37 -22.87
CA PHE A 269 -17.83 13.74 -21.59
C PHE A 269 -19.33 13.40 -21.44
N THR A 270 -20.21 14.21 -22.04
CA THR A 270 -21.66 14.01 -22.03
C THR A 270 -22.20 13.34 -23.30
N ALA A 271 -21.33 13.00 -24.26
CA ALA A 271 -21.75 12.33 -25.49
C ALA A 271 -22.01 10.83 -25.27
N ASP A 272 -22.87 10.26 -26.12
CA ASP A 272 -23.18 8.82 -26.10
C ASP A 272 -21.90 7.97 -26.32
N SER A 273 -20.97 8.44 -27.14
CA SER A 273 -19.69 7.77 -27.39
C SER A 273 -18.81 7.58 -26.15
N PHE A 274 -18.96 8.44 -25.13
CA PHE A 274 -18.29 8.23 -23.84
C PHE A 274 -18.92 7.06 -23.08
N SER A 275 -20.26 6.97 -23.09
CA SER A 275 -20.99 5.84 -22.50
C SER A 275 -20.64 4.53 -23.22
N GLU A 276 -20.59 4.54 -24.55
CA GLU A 276 -20.16 3.38 -25.36
C GLU A 276 -18.73 2.95 -25.03
N SER A 277 -17.83 3.91 -24.81
CA SER A 277 -16.45 3.64 -24.39
C SER A 277 -16.40 2.97 -23.01
N LEU A 278 -17.17 3.49 -22.04
CA LEU A 278 -17.29 2.86 -20.72
C LEU A 278 -17.84 1.44 -20.83
N ASP A 279 -18.87 1.21 -21.65
CA ASP A 279 -19.46 -0.11 -21.85
C ASP A 279 -18.49 -1.09 -22.54
N GLY A 280 -17.67 -0.60 -23.47
CA GLY A 280 -16.60 -1.36 -24.09
C GLY A 280 -15.58 -1.84 -23.06
N VAL A 281 -15.07 -0.92 -22.23
CA VAL A 281 -14.10 -1.24 -21.17
C VAL A 281 -14.73 -2.17 -20.13
N TRP A 282 -15.96 -1.88 -19.67
CA TRP A 282 -16.68 -2.67 -18.67
C TRP A 282 -16.82 -4.14 -19.09
N ARG A 283 -17.18 -4.38 -20.36
CA ARG A 283 -17.23 -5.74 -20.93
C ARG A 283 -15.85 -6.36 -21.05
N ARG A 284 -14.85 -5.61 -21.52
CA ARG A 284 -13.49 -6.13 -21.74
C ARG A 284 -12.81 -6.59 -20.46
N ILE A 285 -13.05 -5.89 -19.34
CA ILE A 285 -12.50 -6.26 -18.03
C ILE A 285 -13.43 -7.18 -17.23
N ALA A 286 -14.54 -7.63 -17.83
CA ALA A 286 -15.55 -8.47 -17.18
C ALA A 286 -16.06 -7.90 -15.84
N ALA A 287 -16.23 -6.57 -15.76
CA ALA A 287 -16.70 -5.94 -14.53
C ALA A 287 -18.15 -6.38 -14.21
N SER A 288 -18.36 -6.95 -13.02
CA SER A 288 -19.67 -7.42 -12.57
C SER A 288 -19.75 -7.42 -11.04
N THR A 289 -20.95 -7.61 -10.49
CA THR A 289 -21.17 -7.86 -9.07
C THR A 289 -21.28 -9.35 -8.74
N ASP A 290 -21.10 -10.23 -9.73
CA ASP A 290 -21.39 -11.66 -9.59
C ASP A 290 -20.44 -12.33 -8.58
N GLU A 291 -19.20 -11.85 -8.50
CA GLU A 291 -18.15 -12.31 -7.56
C GLU A 291 -17.86 -11.27 -6.47
N SER A 292 -18.91 -10.56 -6.03
CA SER A 292 -18.83 -9.51 -5.00
C SER A 292 -19.69 -9.86 -3.79
N GLU A 293 -19.17 -10.77 -2.96
CA GLU A 293 -19.86 -11.21 -1.74
C GLU A 293 -19.79 -10.19 -0.61
N VAL A 294 -20.90 -10.06 0.13
CA VAL A 294 -21.02 -9.18 1.28
C VAL A 294 -20.68 -9.96 2.54
N ASN A 295 -19.43 -9.87 2.99
CA ASN A 295 -18.99 -10.46 4.25
C ASN A 295 -19.70 -9.85 5.48
N GLU A 296 -19.51 -10.44 6.66
CA GLU A 296 -20.19 -10.01 7.90
C GLU A 296 -19.91 -8.55 8.29
N ASN A 297 -18.68 -8.08 8.09
CA ASN A 297 -18.30 -6.69 8.36
C ASN A 297 -19.08 -5.72 7.47
N ASN A 298 -19.15 -6.00 6.16
CA ASN A 298 -19.92 -5.21 5.21
C ASN A 298 -21.43 -5.34 5.45
N SER A 299 -21.92 -6.53 5.84
CA SER A 299 -23.33 -6.77 6.18
C SER A 299 -23.79 -5.90 7.35
N ALA A 300 -22.94 -5.69 8.36
CA ALA A 300 -23.22 -4.76 9.46
C ALA A 300 -23.39 -3.32 8.96
N ILE A 301 -22.53 -2.87 8.04
CA ILE A 301 -22.62 -1.54 7.41
C ILE A 301 -23.93 -1.43 6.61
N CYS A 302 -24.29 -2.44 5.81
CA CYS A 302 -25.54 -2.47 5.04
C CYS A 302 -26.77 -2.36 5.95
N ARG A 303 -26.79 -3.08 7.08
CA ARG A 303 -27.87 -3.00 8.07
C ARG A 303 -27.97 -1.59 8.66
N GLY A 304 -26.84 -1.00 9.03
CA GLY A 304 -26.76 0.39 9.52
C GLY A 304 -27.29 1.39 8.49
N ALA A 305 -26.80 1.34 7.26
CA ALA A 305 -27.23 2.19 6.15
C ALA A 305 -28.74 2.08 5.92
N LYS A 306 -29.28 0.86 5.85
CA LYS A 306 -30.72 0.62 5.70
C LYS A 306 -31.54 1.20 6.85
N SER A 307 -31.08 1.04 8.10
CA SER A 307 -31.78 1.57 9.27
C SER A 307 -31.86 3.10 9.30
N LEU A 308 -30.87 3.77 8.69
CA LEU A 308 -30.79 5.23 8.59
C LEU A 308 -31.40 5.78 7.30
N GLY A 309 -31.88 4.90 6.40
CA GLY A 309 -32.42 5.31 5.10
C GLY A 309 -31.37 5.75 4.09
N TYR A 310 -30.11 5.35 4.26
CA TYR A 310 -29.04 5.62 3.29
C TYR A 310 -29.06 4.63 2.13
N ARG A 311 -28.75 5.15 0.93
CA ARG A 311 -28.51 4.32 -0.25
C ARG A 311 -27.18 3.59 -0.10
N TRP A 312 -27.18 2.30 -0.42
CA TRP A 312 -25.99 1.48 -0.54
C TRP A 312 -26.14 0.56 -1.76
N ASP A 313 -25.02 0.07 -2.26
CA ASP A 313 -24.97 -0.86 -3.41
C ASP A 313 -23.72 -1.74 -3.32
N THR A 314 -23.68 -2.83 -4.07
CA THR A 314 -22.51 -3.70 -4.19
C THR A 314 -21.53 -3.12 -5.21
N ILE A 315 -20.25 -3.07 -4.85
CA ILE A 315 -19.19 -2.59 -5.75
C ILE A 315 -18.89 -3.67 -6.78
N ALA A 316 -18.94 -3.33 -8.07
CA ALA A 316 -18.53 -4.25 -9.13
C ALA A 316 -17.01 -4.48 -9.10
N ARG A 317 -16.58 -5.67 -9.49
CA ARG A 317 -15.18 -6.09 -9.56
C ARG A 317 -14.84 -6.59 -10.96
N ASN A 318 -13.61 -6.36 -11.42
CA ASN A 318 -13.08 -6.97 -12.64
C ASN A 318 -12.48 -8.36 -12.36
N SER A 319 -13.33 -9.24 -11.83
CA SER A 319 -12.99 -10.63 -11.48
C SER A 319 -13.82 -11.59 -12.34
N LEU A 320 -13.20 -12.69 -12.77
CA LEU A 320 -13.83 -13.68 -13.64
C LEU A 320 -13.30 -15.07 -13.33
N GLY A 321 -14.17 -15.95 -12.83
CA GLY A 321 -13.82 -17.29 -12.39
C GLY A 321 -13.03 -17.30 -11.08
N CYS A 322 -13.13 -16.25 -10.27
CA CYS A 322 -12.40 -16.14 -9.00
C CYS A 322 -13.26 -16.72 -7.85
N ASP A 323 -12.59 -17.27 -6.84
CA ASP A 323 -13.26 -17.65 -5.58
C ASP A 323 -13.61 -16.39 -4.79
N PRO A 324 -14.89 -16.06 -4.57
CA PRO A 324 -15.29 -14.84 -3.87
C PRO A 324 -14.99 -14.89 -2.36
N GLU A 325 -14.78 -16.09 -1.79
CA GLU A 325 -14.44 -16.26 -0.36
C GLU A 325 -12.95 -15.98 -0.09
N GLN A 326 -12.13 -15.90 -1.14
CA GLN A 326 -10.68 -15.74 -1.02
C GLN A 326 -10.15 -14.55 -1.83
N CYS A 327 -9.02 -14.02 -1.35
CA CYS A 327 -8.24 -13.03 -2.10
C CYS A 327 -6.99 -13.71 -2.67
N GLY A 328 -6.73 -13.53 -3.97
CA GLY A 328 -5.50 -13.99 -4.60
C GLY A 328 -5.67 -14.30 -6.08
N ASN A 329 -4.91 -15.27 -6.57
CA ASN A 329 -4.83 -15.56 -8.00
C ASN A 329 -6.12 -16.20 -8.53
N CYS A 330 -6.60 -15.61 -9.61
CA CYS A 330 -7.43 -16.18 -10.66
C CYS A 330 -6.81 -15.67 -11.99
#